data_AF-S4XL05-F1
#
_entry.id   AF-S4XL05-F1
#
_cell.length_a   1.000
_cell.length_b   1.000
_cell.length_c   1.000
_cell.angle_alpha   90.00
_cell.angle_beta   90.00
_cell.angle_gamma   90.00
#
_symmetry.space_group_name_H-M   'P 1'
#
loop_
_entity.id
_entity.type
_entity.pdbx_description
1 polymer ?
#
loop_
_entity_poly.entity_id
_entity_poly.type
_entity_poly.pdbx_seq_one_letter_code
_entity_poly.pdbx_strand_id
1 'polypeptide(L)'
;MSCSLRPDQTFSFSWTDANGVVHPEVYRGDLGYAHWWTTTPLGTATTNNTYVQGQITACLAARMNWYGVSVRISLRNNEMASTPEERAAFPVREGAFWGNVFSTTQAPYLRACYSPAGVARARQLQRDCAAGHLSVDPVTGATAVQPCGSMQIVGSCDTVCNGKDYVNGFYRGCIRNSSVSPWERTDEVITTFLTAGP
;
A
#
# COMPACT_ATOMS: atom_id res chain seq x y z
N MET A 1 13.16 5.49 4.20
CA MET A 1 13.02 4.73 2.94
C MET A 1 12.52 3.30 3.21
N SER A 2 11.37 3.14 3.89
CA SER A 2 11.00 1.84 4.47
C SER A 2 10.61 0.78 3.42
N CYS A 3 9.83 1.14 2.39
CA CYS A 3 9.43 0.20 1.33
C CYS A 3 10.58 -0.21 0.37
N SER A 4 11.69 0.51 0.37
CA SER A 4 12.79 0.27 -0.57
C SER A 4 14.02 -0.30 0.11
N LEU A 5 14.56 0.39 1.12
CA LEU A 5 15.81 0.01 1.76
C LEU A 5 15.58 -0.95 2.92
N ARG A 6 16.46 -1.94 3.08
CA ARG A 6 16.51 -2.87 4.22
C ARG A 6 16.98 -2.16 5.50
N PRO A 7 16.82 -2.76 6.70
CA PRO A 7 17.25 -2.12 7.94
C PRO A 7 18.76 -1.84 8.00
N ASP A 8 19.57 -2.60 7.25
CA ASP A 8 21.03 -2.43 7.11
C ASP A 8 21.44 -1.38 6.07
N GLN A 9 20.48 -0.76 5.37
CA GLN A 9 20.74 0.20 4.30
C GLN A 9 20.30 1.62 4.68
N THR A 10 21.08 2.62 4.27
CA THR A 10 20.79 4.04 4.45
C THR A 10 21.00 4.80 3.15
N PHE A 11 20.23 5.88 2.97
CA PHE A 11 20.42 6.85 1.91
C PHE A 11 20.73 8.20 2.54
N SER A 12 21.85 8.79 2.17
CA SER A 12 22.31 10.08 2.70
C SER A 12 22.56 11.05 1.55
N PHE A 13 22.11 12.29 1.71
CA PHE A 13 22.44 13.39 0.81
C PHE A 13 22.52 14.69 1.59
N SER A 14 22.95 15.76 0.93
CA SER A 14 22.88 17.10 1.49
C SER A 14 22.21 18.05 0.52
N TRP A 15 21.46 19.01 1.03
CA TRP A 15 20.88 20.09 0.24
C TRP A 15 21.25 21.44 0.84
N THR A 16 21.32 22.48 0.01
CA THR A 16 21.65 23.83 0.45
C THR A 16 20.38 24.67 0.45
N ASP A 17 20.10 25.35 1.56
CA ASP A 17 18.95 26.24 1.65
C ASP A 17 19.18 27.59 0.95
N ALA A 18 18.15 28.43 0.93
CA ALA A 18 18.21 29.75 0.31
C ALA A 18 19.24 30.70 0.96
N ASN A 19 19.69 30.40 2.18
CA ASN A 19 20.70 31.16 2.92
C ASN A 19 22.11 30.61 2.73
N GLY A 20 22.30 29.58 1.90
CA GLY A 20 23.59 28.94 1.65
C GLY A 20 24.01 27.93 2.72
N VAL A 21 23.12 27.56 3.65
CA VAL A 21 23.42 26.56 4.70
C VAL A 21 23.23 25.17 4.14
N VAL A 22 24.23 24.29 4.34
CA VAL A 22 24.18 22.88 3.94
C VAL A 22 23.49 22.06 5.02
N HIS A 23 22.43 21.35 4.65
CA HIS A 23 21.64 20.47 5.50
C HIS A 23 21.89 19.01 5.10
N PRO A 24 22.53 18.18 5.96
CA PRO A 24 22.66 16.75 5.72
C PRO A 24 21.37 16.01 6.09
N GLU A 25 20.93 15.12 5.22
CA GLU A 25 19.75 14.27 5.39
C GLU A 25 20.18 12.79 5.39
N VAL A 26 19.62 11.99 6.31
CA VAL A 26 19.87 10.56 6.38
C VAL A 26 18.56 9.80 6.54
N TYR A 27 18.21 9.01 5.53
CA TYR A 27 17.04 8.14 5.53
C TYR A 27 17.44 6.69 5.74
N ARG A 28 17.01 6.11 6.86
CA ARG A 28 17.18 4.67 7.11
C ARG A 28 16.15 3.84 6.34
N GLY A 29 16.57 2.64 5.94
CA GLY A 29 15.68 1.58 5.50
C GLY A 29 14.99 0.86 6.66
N ASP A 30 14.07 -0.02 6.32
CA ASP A 30 13.25 -0.78 7.27
C ASP A 30 12.73 -2.05 6.58
N LEU A 31 11.60 -2.03 5.87
CA LEU A 31 11.02 -3.25 5.27
C LEU A 31 11.94 -3.91 4.22
N GLY A 32 12.70 -3.12 3.45
CA GLY A 32 13.60 -3.66 2.42
C GLY A 32 12.91 -4.37 1.27
N TYR A 33 11.62 -4.07 1.08
CA TYR A 33 10.79 -4.80 0.15
C TYR A 33 11.33 -4.73 -1.29
N ALA A 34 11.73 -3.54 -1.72
CA ALA A 34 12.40 -3.33 -3.00
C ALA A 34 13.90 -3.04 -2.84
N HIS A 35 14.62 -3.87 -2.06
CA HIS A 35 16.06 -3.66 -1.76
C HIS A 35 16.96 -3.61 -2.99
N TRP A 36 16.54 -4.20 -4.11
CA TRP A 36 17.23 -4.12 -5.40
C TRP A 36 17.27 -2.72 -6.00
N TRP A 37 16.55 -1.73 -5.45
CA TRP A 37 16.67 -0.32 -5.85
C TRP A 37 18.07 0.25 -5.75
N THR A 38 18.95 -0.34 -4.94
CA THR A 38 20.35 0.08 -4.89
C THR A 38 21.12 -0.23 -6.18
N THR A 39 20.63 -1.15 -7.01
CA THR A 39 21.30 -1.60 -8.23
C THR A 39 20.42 -1.54 -9.48
N THR A 40 19.11 -1.42 -9.33
CA THR A 40 18.14 -1.46 -10.42
C THR A 40 17.25 -0.21 -10.40
N PRO A 41 17.32 0.67 -11.41
CA PRO A 41 16.44 1.82 -11.48
C PRO A 41 14.97 1.39 -11.70
N LEU A 42 14.03 2.22 -11.25
CA LEU A 42 12.58 2.06 -11.50
C LEU A 42 12.20 1.95 -12.99
N GLY A 43 13.10 2.42 -13.84
CA GLY A 43 13.02 2.44 -15.29
C GLY A 43 14.15 3.31 -15.82
N THR A 44 14.42 3.21 -17.11
CA THR A 44 15.24 4.17 -17.86
C THR A 44 14.34 4.96 -18.81
N ALA A 45 14.90 5.91 -19.53
CA ALA A 45 14.17 6.59 -20.61
C ALA A 45 13.64 5.62 -21.69
N THR A 46 14.20 4.41 -21.80
CA THR A 46 13.86 3.43 -22.84
C THR A 46 13.32 2.10 -22.31
N THR A 47 13.39 1.83 -21.01
CA THR A 47 12.89 0.60 -20.39
C THR A 47 12.05 0.91 -19.16
N ASN A 48 10.84 0.34 -19.10
CA ASN A 48 9.94 0.55 -17.98
C ASN A 48 9.87 -0.73 -17.13
N ASN A 49 10.31 -0.68 -15.86
CA ASN A 49 10.20 -1.80 -14.94
C ASN A 49 8.87 -1.73 -14.18
N THR A 50 7.78 -2.04 -14.90
CA THR A 50 6.40 -1.90 -14.39
C THR A 50 6.14 -2.76 -13.16
N TYR A 51 6.78 -3.92 -13.07
CA TYR A 51 6.69 -4.78 -11.90
C TYR A 51 7.17 -4.06 -10.64
N VAL A 52 8.38 -3.50 -10.67
CA VAL A 52 8.97 -2.79 -9.52
C VAL A 52 8.18 -1.53 -9.18
N GLN A 53 7.73 -0.80 -10.20
CA GLN A 53 6.85 0.35 -9.99
C GLN A 53 5.55 -0.05 -9.28
N GLY A 54 4.95 -1.16 -9.70
CA GLY A 54 3.71 -1.68 -9.11
C GLY A 54 3.90 -2.06 -7.65
N GLN A 55 4.96 -2.82 -7.35
CA GLN A 55 5.29 -3.26 -6.00
C GLN A 55 5.52 -2.11 -5.02
N ILE A 56 6.19 -1.05 -5.47
CA ILE A 56 6.47 0.11 -4.61
C ILE A 56 5.26 1.00 -4.47
N THR A 57 4.49 1.16 -5.55
CA THR A 57 3.19 1.83 -5.49
C THR A 57 2.28 1.14 -4.46
N ALA A 58 2.19 -0.18 -4.50
CA ALA A 58 1.41 -0.98 -3.56
C ALA A 58 1.89 -0.78 -2.10
N CYS A 59 3.21 -0.74 -1.87
CA CYS A 59 3.74 -0.57 -0.52
C CYS A 59 3.49 0.83 0.03
N LEU A 60 3.65 1.86 -0.80
CA LEU A 60 3.32 3.24 -0.45
C LEU A 60 1.83 3.36 -0.12
N ALA A 61 0.96 2.82 -0.97
CA ALA A 61 -0.49 2.83 -0.78
C ALA A 61 -0.92 2.13 0.53
N ALA A 62 -0.34 0.96 0.81
CA ALA A 62 -0.61 0.20 2.03
C ALA A 62 -0.24 0.97 3.32
N ARG A 63 0.66 1.94 3.24
CA ARG A 63 1.10 2.78 4.36
C ARG A 63 0.37 4.12 4.44
N MET A 64 -0.41 4.49 3.43
CA MET A 64 -1.21 5.71 3.50
C MET A 64 -2.25 5.60 4.61
N ASN A 65 -2.45 6.72 5.31
CA ASN A 65 -3.49 6.83 6.31
C ASN A 65 -4.16 8.20 6.23
N TRP A 66 -5.49 8.20 6.23
CA TRP A 66 -6.32 9.41 6.22
C TRP A 66 -6.02 10.34 7.40
N TYR A 67 -5.89 9.75 8.59
CA TYR A 67 -5.81 10.50 9.85
C TYR A 67 -4.40 10.96 10.23
N GLY A 68 -3.39 10.64 9.42
CA GLY A 68 -1.99 10.96 9.73
C GLY A 68 -1.42 10.24 10.97
N VAL A 69 -2.18 9.31 11.58
CA VAL A 69 -1.72 8.55 12.74
C VAL A 69 -0.90 7.34 12.33
N SER A 70 0.15 7.05 13.10
CA SER A 70 0.98 5.87 12.90
C SER A 70 0.34 4.64 13.54
N VAL A 71 0.06 3.64 12.72
CA VAL A 71 -0.54 2.37 13.16
C VAL A 71 0.39 1.24 12.78
N ARG A 72 0.66 0.35 13.73
CA ARG A 72 1.48 -0.84 13.48
C ARG A 72 0.68 -1.81 12.62
N ILE A 73 1.27 -2.24 11.52
CA ILE A 73 0.67 -3.14 10.54
C ILE A 73 1.63 -4.25 10.17
N SER A 74 1.08 -5.37 9.73
CA SER A 74 1.80 -6.43 9.03
C SER A 74 1.50 -6.31 7.53
N LEU A 75 2.55 -6.21 6.71
CA LEU A 75 2.47 -6.14 5.26
C LEU A 75 2.78 -7.51 4.68
N ARG A 76 1.91 -8.05 3.84
CA ARG A 76 2.08 -9.40 3.28
C ARG A 76 1.75 -9.45 1.80
N ASN A 77 2.58 -10.16 1.05
CA ASN A 77 2.35 -10.57 -0.33
C ASN A 77 3.22 -11.81 -0.65
N ASN A 78 3.35 -12.18 -1.93
CA ASN A 78 4.17 -13.31 -2.39
C ASN A 78 5.68 -13.15 -2.14
N GLU A 79 6.16 -11.93 -1.91
CA GLU A 79 7.58 -11.62 -1.68
C GLU A 79 7.86 -11.16 -0.23
N MET A 80 6.81 -10.85 0.53
CA MET A 80 6.83 -10.51 1.96
C MET A 80 6.10 -11.61 2.71
N ALA A 81 6.81 -12.71 2.95
CA ALA A 81 6.36 -13.75 3.83
C ALA A 81 6.29 -13.23 5.27
N SER A 82 5.32 -13.75 6.02
CA SER A 82 5.16 -13.46 7.45
C SER A 82 5.65 -14.64 8.28
N THR A 83 6.07 -14.39 9.52
CA THR A 83 6.29 -15.48 10.48
C THR A 83 4.96 -15.91 11.11
N PRO A 84 4.85 -17.15 11.64
CA PRO A 84 3.67 -17.56 12.41
C PRO A 84 3.32 -16.59 13.55
N GLU A 85 4.33 -16.05 14.24
CA GLU A 85 4.17 -15.12 15.36
C GLU A 85 3.60 -13.78 14.88
N GLU A 86 4.09 -13.27 13.75
CA GLU A 86 3.53 -12.07 13.13
C GLU A 86 2.07 -12.30 12.71
N ARG A 87 1.74 -13.48 12.17
CA ARG A 87 0.36 -13.81 11.82
C ARG A 87 -0.55 -13.87 13.04
N ALA A 88 -0.06 -14.41 14.15
CA ALA A 88 -0.79 -14.44 15.41
C ALA A 88 -0.99 -13.03 15.99
N ALA A 89 0.02 -12.16 15.89
CA ALA A 89 -0.04 -10.78 16.38
C ALA A 89 -0.91 -9.85 15.52
N PHE A 90 -0.99 -10.11 14.21
CA PHE A 90 -1.79 -9.32 13.25
C PHE A 90 -2.82 -10.22 12.53
N PRO A 91 -3.88 -10.65 13.22
CA PRO A 91 -4.83 -11.61 12.66
C PRO A 91 -5.89 -10.94 11.76
N VAL A 92 -6.11 -9.63 11.88
CA VAL A 92 -7.23 -8.96 11.20
C VAL A 92 -6.80 -8.42 9.85
N ARG A 93 -7.28 -9.02 8.76
CA ARG A 93 -7.01 -8.51 7.41
C ARG A 93 -7.81 -7.23 7.15
N GLU A 94 -7.15 -6.14 6.80
CA GLU A 94 -7.77 -4.83 6.51
C GLU A 94 -8.21 -4.72 5.05
N GLY A 95 -7.31 -5.01 4.11
CA GLY A 95 -7.55 -4.79 2.69
C GLY A 95 -6.29 -5.01 1.87
N ALA A 96 -6.40 -4.79 0.56
CA ALA A 96 -5.30 -4.93 -0.39
C ALA A 96 -5.14 -3.64 -1.21
N PHE A 97 -3.90 -3.36 -1.59
CA PHE A 97 -3.49 -2.15 -2.28
C PHE A 97 -2.58 -2.48 -3.46
N TRP A 98 -2.80 -1.81 -4.59
CA TRP A 98 -1.99 -1.95 -5.80
C TRP A 98 -2.12 -0.71 -6.67
N GLY A 99 -1.24 -0.56 -7.64
CA GLY A 99 -1.26 0.61 -8.52
C GLY A 99 -0.04 0.66 -9.40
N ASN A 100 0.04 1.70 -10.22
CA ASN A 100 1.31 2.16 -10.75
C ASN A 100 1.25 3.67 -10.91
N VAL A 101 1.84 4.41 -9.96
CA VAL A 101 1.88 5.88 -10.01
C VAL A 101 3.04 6.43 -10.84
N PHE A 102 3.97 5.55 -11.23
CA PHE A 102 5.16 5.90 -12.02
C PHE A 102 4.96 5.65 -13.53
N SER A 103 3.81 5.11 -13.93
CA SER A 103 3.52 4.79 -15.32
C SER A 103 3.57 6.03 -16.20
N THR A 104 4.36 5.95 -17.27
CA THR A 104 4.44 6.96 -18.33
C THR A 104 3.70 6.55 -19.60
N THR A 105 3.31 5.27 -19.70
CA THR A 105 2.63 4.68 -20.87
C THR A 105 1.12 4.55 -20.68
N GLN A 106 0.64 4.60 -19.45
CA GLN A 106 -0.77 4.57 -19.07
C GLN A 106 -1.03 5.61 -18.00
N ALA A 107 -2.29 6.05 -17.86
CA ALA A 107 -2.67 6.95 -16.78
C ALA A 107 -2.27 6.36 -15.40
N PRO A 108 -1.54 7.12 -14.55
CA PRO A 108 -1.21 6.69 -13.20
C PRO A 108 -2.46 6.29 -12.43
N TYR A 109 -2.38 5.19 -11.69
CA TYR A 109 -3.53 4.71 -10.91
C TYR A 109 -3.10 4.14 -9.57
N LEU A 110 -4.01 4.25 -8.61
CA LEU A 110 -3.87 3.70 -7.27
C LEU A 110 -5.20 3.08 -6.87
N ARG A 111 -5.17 1.87 -6.31
CA ARG A 111 -6.36 1.11 -5.97
C ARG A 111 -6.28 0.50 -4.60
N ALA A 112 -7.45 0.37 -3.99
CA ALA A 112 -7.65 -0.45 -2.83
C ALA A 112 -8.93 -1.26 -2.92
N CYS A 113 -8.94 -2.40 -2.27
CA CYS A 113 -10.15 -3.11 -1.90
C CYS A 113 -10.13 -3.35 -0.38
N TYR A 114 -11.30 -3.48 0.22
CA TYR A 114 -11.42 -3.76 1.65
C TYR A 114 -11.71 -5.22 1.91
N SER A 115 -11.26 -5.70 3.06
CA SER A 115 -11.71 -6.95 3.68
C SER A 115 -12.96 -6.63 4.51
N PRO A 116 -14.15 -7.19 4.21
CA PRO A 116 -15.37 -6.89 4.97
C PRO A 116 -15.22 -7.11 6.48
N ALA A 117 -14.54 -8.20 6.87
CA ALA A 117 -14.27 -8.52 8.27
C ALA A 117 -13.28 -7.55 8.95
N GLY A 118 -12.49 -6.81 8.16
CA GLY A 118 -11.48 -5.88 8.67
C GLY A 118 -11.99 -4.46 8.88
N VAL A 119 -13.10 -4.08 8.23
CA VAL A 119 -13.56 -2.67 8.19
C VAL A 119 -13.75 -2.09 9.59
N ALA A 120 -14.46 -2.79 10.48
CA ALA A 120 -14.71 -2.28 11.83
C ALA A 120 -13.41 -2.05 12.61
N ARG A 121 -12.44 -2.98 12.49
CA ARG A 121 -11.15 -2.83 13.16
C ARG A 121 -10.30 -1.72 12.56
N ALA A 122 -10.32 -1.58 11.24
CA ALA A 122 -9.65 -0.51 10.52
C ALA A 122 -10.11 0.87 11.04
N ARG A 123 -11.43 1.06 11.23
CA ARG A 123 -12.01 2.28 11.82
C ARG A 123 -11.54 2.55 13.24
N GLN A 124 -11.55 1.53 14.10
CA GLN A 124 -11.10 1.66 15.48
C GLN A 124 -9.64 2.11 15.58
N LEU A 125 -8.82 1.66 14.63
CA LEU A 125 -7.41 2.04 14.53
C LEU A 125 -7.18 3.30 13.68
N GLN A 126 -8.24 3.94 13.17
CA GLN A 126 -8.12 5.09 12.27
C GLN A 126 -7.24 4.77 11.05
N ARG A 127 -7.50 3.62 10.37
CA ARG A 127 -6.78 3.11 9.19
C ARG A 127 -7.73 2.86 8.03
N ASP A 128 -8.28 3.94 7.49
CA ASP A 128 -9.47 3.83 6.64
C ASP A 128 -9.18 3.78 5.14
N CYS A 129 -7.93 3.82 4.68
CA CYS A 129 -7.69 3.93 3.23
C CYS A 129 -8.17 2.73 2.41
N ALA A 130 -8.22 1.52 2.98
CA ALA A 130 -8.82 0.36 2.31
C ALA A 130 -10.35 0.48 2.14
N ALA A 131 -11.03 0.95 3.18
CA ALA A 131 -12.50 1.03 3.26
C ALA A 131 -13.08 2.43 2.98
N GLY A 132 -12.21 3.42 2.78
CA GLY A 132 -12.47 4.86 2.64
C GLY A 132 -12.87 5.56 3.93
N HIS A 133 -12.56 6.82 4.17
CA HIS A 133 -13.07 7.60 5.31
C HIS A 133 -14.61 7.75 5.25
N LEU A 134 -15.31 7.71 6.38
CA LEU A 134 -16.74 8.03 6.43
C LEU A 134 -16.90 9.53 6.67
N SER A 135 -17.42 10.24 5.67
CA SER A 135 -17.83 11.62 5.79
C SER A 135 -19.35 11.69 5.96
N VAL A 136 -19.82 12.55 6.85
CA VAL A 136 -21.26 12.80 7.05
C VAL A 136 -21.57 14.18 6.52
N ASP A 137 -22.51 14.26 5.59
CA ASP A 137 -23.04 15.53 5.10
C ASP A 137 -23.73 16.26 6.28
N PRO A 138 -23.27 17.46 6.64
CA PRO A 138 -23.79 18.19 7.79
C PRO A 138 -25.23 18.71 7.58
N VAL A 139 -25.71 18.76 6.33
CA VAL A 139 -27.05 19.23 5.95
C VAL A 139 -28.02 18.06 5.83
N THR A 140 -27.63 17.00 5.13
CA THR A 140 -28.53 15.86 4.85
C THR A 140 -28.41 14.70 5.85
N GLY A 141 -27.32 14.66 6.62
CA GLY A 141 -26.99 13.51 7.47
C GLY A 141 -26.55 12.26 6.69
N ALA A 142 -26.45 12.34 5.36
CA ALA A 142 -26.02 11.22 4.54
C ALA A 142 -24.55 10.88 4.80
N THR A 143 -24.25 9.59 4.95
CA THR A 143 -22.87 9.12 5.07
C THR A 143 -22.33 8.71 3.71
N ALA A 144 -21.17 9.25 3.34
CA ALA A 144 -20.44 8.92 2.13
C ALA A 144 -19.08 8.32 2.45
N VAL A 145 -18.64 7.37 1.60
CA VAL A 145 -17.30 6.81 1.66
C VAL A 145 -16.37 7.66 0.81
N GLN A 146 -15.33 8.21 1.41
CA GLN A 146 -14.32 9.04 0.76
C GLN A 146 -12.98 8.30 0.68
N PRO A 147 -12.39 8.12 -0.50
CA PRO A 147 -11.08 7.49 -0.62
C PRO A 147 -9.94 8.38 -0.11
N CYS A 148 -8.79 7.76 0.19
CA CYS A 148 -7.56 8.48 0.48
C CYS A 148 -6.91 9.01 -0.80
N GLY A 149 -6.90 10.34 -0.97
CA GLY A 149 -6.25 10.99 -2.11
C GLY A 149 -6.79 10.51 -3.46
N SER A 150 -5.89 10.12 -4.37
CA SER A 150 -6.24 9.58 -5.69
C SER A 150 -6.54 8.08 -5.72
N MET A 151 -6.58 7.42 -4.56
CA MET A 151 -6.86 5.99 -4.46
C MET A 151 -8.30 5.69 -4.87
N GLN A 152 -8.52 4.70 -5.73
CA GLN A 152 -9.85 4.22 -6.06
C GLN A 152 -10.19 2.98 -5.23
N ILE A 153 -11.26 3.05 -4.44
CA ILE A 153 -11.79 1.88 -3.73
C ILE A 153 -12.65 1.10 -4.72
N VAL A 154 -12.22 -0.12 -5.06
CA VAL A 154 -12.86 -0.95 -6.10
C VAL A 154 -13.81 -2.00 -5.53
N GLY A 155 -14.11 -1.94 -4.23
CA GLY A 155 -15.06 -2.82 -3.55
C GLY A 155 -14.41 -3.82 -2.61
N SER A 156 -15.11 -4.93 -2.36
CA SER A 156 -14.62 -6.01 -1.50
C SER A 156 -13.52 -6.82 -2.20
N CYS A 157 -12.42 -7.07 -1.50
CA CYS A 157 -11.35 -7.93 -1.99
C CYS A 157 -11.81 -9.37 -2.22
N ASP A 158 -12.84 -9.84 -1.49
CA ASP A 158 -13.40 -11.18 -1.69
C ASP A 158 -14.09 -11.34 -3.05
N THR A 159 -14.46 -10.23 -3.71
CA THR A 159 -15.03 -10.21 -5.07
C THR A 159 -14.00 -9.80 -6.11
N VAL A 160 -13.14 -8.84 -5.77
CA VAL A 160 -12.20 -8.22 -6.72
C VAL A 160 -10.95 -9.08 -6.95
N CYS A 161 -10.59 -9.97 -6.02
CA CYS A 161 -9.38 -10.79 -6.12
C CYS A 161 -9.72 -12.27 -6.36
N ASN A 162 -8.80 -13.00 -7.00
CA ASN A 162 -8.98 -14.42 -7.31
C ASN A 162 -9.04 -15.29 -6.05
N GLY A 163 -8.45 -14.83 -4.94
CA GLY A 163 -8.50 -15.54 -3.68
C GLY A 163 -7.47 -15.02 -2.69
N LYS A 164 -7.15 -15.86 -1.71
CA LYS A 164 -6.18 -15.59 -0.65
C LYS A 164 -5.09 -16.66 -0.68
N ASP A 165 -3.87 -16.29 -0.31
CA ASP A 165 -2.84 -17.27 0.02
C ASP A 165 -3.29 -18.11 1.22
N TYR A 166 -3.05 -19.42 1.17
CA TYR A 166 -3.51 -20.36 2.20
C TYR A 166 -2.74 -20.20 3.51
N VAL A 167 -1.47 -19.81 3.44
CA VAL A 167 -0.56 -19.77 4.61
C VAL A 167 -0.52 -18.38 5.23
N ASN A 168 -0.27 -17.36 4.41
CA ASN A 168 -0.07 -15.97 4.84
C ASN A 168 -1.35 -15.15 4.77
N GLY A 169 -2.37 -15.65 4.07
CA GLY A 169 -3.69 -15.04 4.00
C GLY A 169 -3.78 -13.77 3.16
N PHE A 170 -2.74 -13.33 2.45
CA PHE A 170 -2.80 -12.13 1.60
C PHE A 170 -3.67 -12.37 0.36
N TYR A 171 -4.26 -11.32 -0.21
CA TYR A 171 -5.03 -11.41 -1.46
C TYR A 171 -4.12 -11.57 -2.68
N ARG A 172 -4.59 -12.36 -3.66
CA ARG A 172 -3.89 -12.67 -4.91
C ARG A 172 -4.78 -12.48 -6.13
N GLY A 173 -4.21 -12.10 -7.27
CA GLY A 173 -4.92 -11.92 -8.54
C GLY A 173 -6.06 -10.90 -8.47
N CYS A 174 -5.80 -9.69 -7.97
CA CYS A 174 -6.80 -8.62 -7.96
C CYS A 174 -6.94 -7.98 -9.35
N ILE A 175 -8.13 -7.48 -9.71
CA ILE A 175 -8.33 -6.78 -11.00
C ILE A 175 -7.31 -5.65 -11.11
N ARG A 176 -6.42 -5.73 -12.11
CA ARG A 176 -5.34 -4.75 -12.32
C ARG A 176 -5.96 -3.38 -12.51
N ASN A 177 -6.83 -3.25 -13.52
CA ASN A 177 -7.46 -2.00 -13.88
C ASN A 177 -8.82 -2.17 -14.56
N SER A 178 -9.91 -2.08 -13.79
CA SER A 178 -11.28 -2.23 -14.31
C SER A 178 -11.68 -1.19 -15.35
N SER A 179 -11.04 -0.01 -15.37
CA SER A 179 -11.25 1.02 -16.39
C SER A 179 -10.62 0.66 -17.74
N VAL A 180 -9.69 -0.30 -17.77
CA VAL A 180 -8.98 -0.77 -18.98
C VAL A 180 -9.43 -2.19 -19.34
N SER A 181 -9.50 -3.10 -18.36
CA SER A 181 -9.90 -4.49 -18.54
C SER A 181 -10.57 -5.03 -17.26
N PRO A 182 -11.77 -5.62 -17.35
CA PRO A 182 -12.42 -6.25 -16.20
C PRO A 182 -11.83 -7.63 -15.84
N TRP A 183 -10.94 -8.19 -16.68
CA TRP A 183 -10.42 -9.55 -16.52
C TRP A 183 -8.93 -9.59 -16.19
N GLU A 184 -8.16 -8.55 -16.54
CA GLU A 184 -6.73 -8.50 -16.26
C GLU A 184 -6.48 -8.48 -14.75
N ARG A 185 -5.62 -9.38 -14.27
CA ARG A 185 -5.29 -9.53 -12.85
C ARG A 185 -3.82 -9.21 -12.59
N THR A 186 -3.52 -8.83 -11.35
CA THR A 186 -2.15 -8.61 -10.88
C THR A 186 -1.94 -9.27 -9.51
N ASP A 187 -0.71 -9.74 -9.30
CA ASP A 187 -0.18 -10.18 -8.01
C ASP A 187 0.75 -9.13 -7.39
N GLU A 188 0.94 -7.97 -8.05
CA GLU A 188 1.60 -6.77 -7.51
C GLU A 188 0.69 -6.09 -6.47
N VAL A 189 0.26 -6.86 -5.47
CA VAL A 189 -0.76 -6.52 -4.48
C VAL A 189 -0.16 -6.70 -3.10
N ILE A 190 -0.30 -5.68 -2.24
CA ILE A 190 0.09 -5.77 -0.84
C ILE A 190 -1.17 -5.79 0.03
N THR A 191 -1.28 -6.80 0.87
CA THR A 191 -2.35 -6.91 1.86
C THR A 191 -1.86 -6.44 3.21
N THR A 192 -2.66 -5.63 3.89
CA THR A 192 -2.35 -5.18 5.26
C THR A 192 -3.16 -5.95 6.29
N PHE A 193 -2.51 -6.19 7.43
CA PHE A 193 -3.11 -6.84 8.59
C PHE A 193 -2.89 -6.00 9.85
N LEU A 194 -3.91 -6.00 10.70
CA LEU A 194 -4.04 -5.22 11.91
C LEU A 194 -4.01 -6.13 13.13
N THR A 195 -3.63 -5.55 14.26
CA THR A 195 -3.76 -6.21 15.55
C THR A 195 -5.23 -6.45 15.90
N ALA A 196 -5.49 -7.48 16.72
CA ALA A 196 -6.80 -7.69 17.30
C ALA A 196 -7.25 -6.50 18.15
N GLY A 197 -8.56 -6.35 18.34
CA GLY A 197 -9.10 -5.43 19.34
C GLY A 197 -8.78 -5.89 20.76
N PRO A 198 -8.86 -4.98 21.75
CA PRO A 198 -8.96 -5.39 23.15
C PRO A 198 -10.20 -6.26 23.39
#